data_AF-W4MB77-F1
#
_entry.id   AF-W4MB77-F1
#
_cell.length_a   1.000
_cell.length_b   1.000
_cell.length_c   1.000
_cell.angle_alpha   90.00
_cell.angle_beta   90.00
_cell.angle_gamma   90.00
#
_symmetry.space_group_name_H-M   'P 1'
#
loop_
_entity.id
_entity.type
_entity.pdbx_description
1 polymer ?
#
loop_
_entity_poly.entity_id
_entity_poly.type
_entity_poly.pdbx_seq_one_letter_code
_entity_poly.pdbx_strand_id
1 'polypeptide(L)'
;RPVQQPLPPVIVATRSDDAVRYAAVHRLGLAVSYDPVDQMAQVTDKYQQWCEEAGWQPTPDQVVYRASILLAETDRQAEKRLAELKAGGMGERGMELRASVTQAVLAARAGKKLVPGNENVRPIAQPRREQVNLVGGPDTIVKQLKAFHDQCSVGVVDLGFQQAGTTHREVMQQIELFGREVLPRIKAF
;
A
#
# COMPACT_ATOMS: atom_id res chain seq x y z
N ARG A 1 30.58 3.70 -9.88
CA ARG A 1 29.47 4.69 -9.89
C ARG A 1 28.26 4.01 -10.52
N PRO A 2 27.01 4.24 -10.06
CA PRO A 2 25.84 3.62 -10.68
C PRO A 2 25.72 4.05 -12.15
N VAL A 3 25.19 3.15 -12.98
CA VAL A 3 25.03 3.36 -14.43
C VAL A 3 24.01 4.47 -14.71
N GLN A 4 22.97 4.59 -13.89
CA GLN A 4 21.93 5.61 -14.02
C GLN A 4 22.46 7.01 -13.62
N GLN A 5 22.21 7.99 -14.48
CA GLN A 5 22.44 9.42 -14.24
C GLN A 5 21.16 10.18 -14.66
N PRO A 6 20.55 11.02 -13.80
CA PRO A 6 20.94 11.31 -12.40
C PRO A 6 20.82 10.08 -11.49
N LEU A 7 21.30 10.19 -10.25
CA LEU A 7 21.13 9.13 -9.25
C LEU A 7 19.63 8.74 -9.15
N PRO A 8 19.32 7.44 -8.98
CA PRO A 8 17.93 7.01 -8.86
C PRO A 8 17.25 7.72 -7.68
N PRO A 9 15.97 8.06 -7.81
CA PRO A 9 15.22 8.68 -6.72
C PRO A 9 15.19 7.73 -5.52
N VAL A 10 15.36 8.30 -4.33
CA VAL A 10 15.21 7.58 -3.06
C VAL A 10 13.80 7.82 -2.56
N ILE A 11 13.06 6.73 -2.30
CA ILE A 11 11.69 6.76 -1.82
C ILE A 11 11.64 6.26 -0.37
N VAL A 12 11.03 7.04 0.51
CA VAL A 12 10.80 6.68 1.91
C VAL A 12 9.39 6.14 2.07
N ALA A 13 9.25 4.86 2.43
CA ALA A 13 7.96 4.26 2.71
C ALA A 13 7.54 4.52 4.17
N THR A 14 6.60 5.45 4.38
CA THR A 14 6.17 5.85 5.73
C THR A 14 4.81 6.55 5.73
N ARG A 15 4.27 6.74 6.94
CA ARG A 15 3.09 7.56 7.24
C ARG A 15 3.24 8.36 8.54
N SER A 16 4.40 8.28 9.21
CA SER A 16 4.63 9.02 10.45
C SER A 16 5.08 10.43 10.12
N ASP A 17 4.44 11.43 10.71
CA ASP A 17 4.72 12.85 10.49
C ASP A 17 6.22 13.18 10.52
N ASP A 18 6.98 12.67 11.50
CA ASP A 18 8.43 12.90 11.59
C ASP A 18 9.20 12.42 10.35
N ALA A 19 8.83 11.26 9.81
CA ALA A 19 9.51 10.66 8.67
C ALA A 19 9.01 11.24 7.33
N VAL A 20 7.74 11.63 7.26
CA VAL A 20 7.19 12.37 6.11
C VAL A 20 7.88 13.74 6.01
N ARG A 21 8.04 14.45 7.15
CA ARG A 21 8.78 15.70 7.23
C ARG A 21 10.25 15.52 6.87
N TYR A 22 10.87 14.43 7.33
CA TYR A 22 12.24 14.09 6.95
C TYR A 22 12.36 13.93 5.43
N ALA A 23 11.46 13.17 4.80
CA ALA A 23 11.47 13.00 3.34
C ALA A 23 11.32 14.34 2.62
N ALA A 24 10.41 15.21 3.09
CA ALA A 24 10.20 16.54 2.55
C ALA A 24 11.46 17.42 2.67
N VAL A 25 12.05 17.56 3.86
CA VAL A 25 13.24 18.40 4.08
C VAL A 25 14.45 17.93 3.26
N HIS A 26 14.57 16.62 3.04
CA HIS A 26 15.72 16.02 2.34
C HIS A 26 15.49 15.74 0.86
N ARG A 27 14.41 16.24 0.25
CA ARG A 27 14.11 16.06 -1.18
C ARG A 27 14.00 14.59 -1.62
N LEU A 28 13.45 13.75 -0.74
CA LEU A 28 13.21 12.33 -0.98
C LEU A 28 11.75 12.11 -1.38
N GLY A 29 11.49 11.13 -2.25
CA GLY A 29 10.13 10.74 -2.56
C GLY A 29 9.45 10.01 -1.40
N LEU A 30 8.13 9.89 -1.48
CA LEU A 30 7.28 9.31 -0.45
C LEU A 30 6.51 8.12 -1.01
N ALA A 31 6.49 7.01 -0.26
CA ALA A 31 5.59 5.90 -0.51
C ALA A 31 4.61 5.71 0.66
N VAL A 32 3.32 5.70 0.36
CA VAL A 32 2.25 5.36 1.32
C VAL A 32 1.67 4.01 0.94
N SER A 33 1.44 3.14 1.92
CA SER A 33 1.06 1.75 1.66
C SER A 33 -0.24 1.38 2.36
N TYR A 34 -1.17 0.80 1.61
CA TYR A 34 -2.41 0.18 2.11
C TYR A 34 -3.42 1.09 2.83
N ASP A 35 -3.17 2.39 2.83
CA ASP A 35 -4.13 3.35 3.38
C ASP A 35 -5.23 3.63 2.32
N PRO A 36 -6.49 3.81 2.75
CA PRO A 36 -7.56 4.36 1.91
C PRO A 36 -7.19 5.75 1.36
N VAL A 37 -7.87 6.15 0.27
CA VAL A 37 -7.56 7.39 -0.46
C VAL A 37 -7.61 8.65 0.43
N ASP A 38 -8.57 8.73 1.34
CA ASP A 38 -8.74 9.86 2.26
C ASP A 38 -7.59 9.95 3.28
N GLN A 39 -7.12 8.82 3.78
CA GLN A 39 -5.98 8.75 4.70
C GLN A 39 -4.67 9.06 3.97
N MET A 40 -4.51 8.56 2.75
CA MET A 40 -3.35 8.89 1.93
C MET A 40 -3.32 10.39 1.60
N ALA A 41 -4.44 10.99 1.23
CA ALA A 41 -4.55 12.42 0.94
C ALA A 41 -4.02 13.26 2.11
N GLN A 42 -4.42 12.95 3.34
CA GLN A 42 -3.91 13.64 4.54
C GLN A 42 -2.39 13.55 4.69
N VAL A 43 -1.79 12.41 4.33
CA VAL A 43 -0.34 12.21 4.39
C VAL A 43 0.36 12.99 3.28
N THR A 44 -0.17 12.93 2.06
CA THR A 44 0.41 13.63 0.90
C THR A 44 0.25 15.14 0.98
N ASP A 45 -0.83 15.65 1.59
CA ASP A 45 -1.04 17.08 1.81
C ASP A 45 0.05 17.65 2.74
N LYS A 46 0.32 16.97 3.87
CA LYS A 46 1.42 17.35 4.77
C LYS A 46 2.77 17.30 4.06
N TYR A 47 2.99 16.26 3.26
CA TYR A 47 4.23 16.10 2.50
C TYR A 47 4.42 17.25 1.51
N GLN A 48 3.40 17.59 0.72
CA GLN A 48 3.44 18.71 -0.24
C GLN A 48 3.70 20.03 0.48
N GLN A 49 2.98 20.31 1.58
CA GLN A 49 3.20 21.51 2.39
C GLN A 49 4.65 21.60 2.89
N TRP A 50 5.20 20.53 3.45
CA TRP A 50 6.58 20.55 3.94
C TRP A 50 7.64 20.59 2.82
N CYS A 51 7.33 20.07 1.62
CA CYS A 51 8.20 20.25 0.46
C CYS A 51 8.25 21.73 0.06
N GLU A 52 7.10 22.39 0.02
CA GLU A 52 6.99 23.82 -0.28
C GLU A 52 7.75 24.67 0.75
N GLU A 53 7.58 24.39 2.04
CA GLU A 53 8.34 25.03 3.13
C GLU A 53 9.87 24.81 2.98
N ALA A 54 10.29 23.65 2.44
CA ALA A 54 11.68 23.34 2.14
C ALA A 54 12.16 23.88 0.77
N GLY A 55 11.32 24.62 0.05
CA GLY A 55 11.64 25.31 -1.19
C GLY A 55 11.73 24.39 -2.42
N TRP A 56 10.94 23.32 -2.47
CA TRP A 56 10.85 22.45 -3.65
C TRP A 56 9.45 21.82 -3.77
N GLN A 57 9.18 21.19 -4.91
CA GLN A 57 7.91 20.51 -5.18
C GLN A 57 8.20 19.09 -5.67
N PRO A 58 7.52 18.06 -5.13
CA PRO A 58 7.70 16.70 -5.59
C PRO A 58 7.09 16.52 -6.98
N THR A 59 7.80 15.78 -7.83
CA THR A 59 7.23 15.35 -9.12
C THR A 59 6.30 14.14 -8.92
N PRO A 60 5.39 13.85 -9.86
CA PRO A 60 4.48 12.70 -9.72
C PRO A 60 5.20 11.37 -9.49
N ASP A 61 6.38 11.16 -10.09
CA ASP A 61 7.19 9.95 -9.92
C ASP A 61 7.82 9.81 -8.53
N GLN A 62 7.78 10.87 -7.71
CA GLN A 62 8.22 10.86 -6.31
C GLN A 62 7.11 10.54 -5.31
N VAL A 63 5.86 10.38 -5.78
CA VAL A 63 4.73 10.01 -4.92
C VAL A 63 4.22 8.63 -5.34
N VAL A 64 4.49 7.65 -4.48
CA VAL A 64 4.21 6.23 -4.74
C VAL A 64 3.06 5.76 -3.85
N TYR A 65 2.05 5.14 -4.46
CA TYR A 65 1.05 4.37 -3.73
C TYR A 65 1.33 2.87 -3.84
N ARG A 66 1.37 2.18 -2.70
CA ARG A 66 1.57 0.73 -2.64
C ARG A 66 0.27 0.07 -2.21
N ALA A 67 -0.21 -0.89 -3.00
CA ALA A 67 -1.46 -1.57 -2.74
C ALA A 67 -1.43 -3.07 -3.06
N SER A 68 -2.31 -3.81 -2.39
CA SER A 68 -2.71 -5.15 -2.80
C SER A 68 -3.96 -5.06 -3.66
N ILE A 69 -3.97 -5.76 -4.79
CA ILE A 69 -5.03 -5.71 -5.80
C ILE A 69 -5.59 -7.10 -6.09
N LEU A 70 -6.91 -7.21 -6.13
CA LEU A 70 -7.64 -8.37 -6.61
C LEU A 70 -8.53 -7.96 -7.80
N LEU A 71 -8.01 -8.23 -8.99
CA LEU A 71 -8.66 -7.89 -10.26
C LEU A 71 -9.34 -9.14 -10.84
N ALA A 72 -10.55 -9.01 -11.34
CA ALA A 72 -11.23 -10.05 -12.10
C ALA A 72 -11.93 -9.44 -13.32
N GLU A 73 -12.56 -10.24 -14.19
CA GLU A 73 -13.25 -9.70 -15.37
C GLU A 73 -14.44 -8.80 -14.97
N THR A 74 -15.03 -9.02 -13.79
CA THR A 74 -16.14 -8.21 -13.27
C THR A 74 -16.02 -8.00 -11.76
N ASP A 75 -16.65 -6.95 -11.24
CA ASP A 75 -16.72 -6.67 -9.80
C ASP A 75 -17.25 -7.86 -9.00
N ARG A 76 -18.33 -8.48 -9.48
CA ARG A 76 -18.95 -9.65 -8.83
C ARG A 76 -17.99 -10.83 -8.73
N GLN A 77 -17.15 -11.05 -9.74
CA GLN A 77 -16.14 -12.12 -9.68
C GLN A 77 -15.03 -11.80 -8.69
N ALA A 78 -14.56 -10.54 -8.65
CA ALA A 78 -13.57 -10.09 -7.69
C ALA A 78 -14.09 -10.22 -6.25
N GLU A 79 -15.30 -9.75 -5.97
CA GLU A 79 -15.95 -9.87 -4.66
C GLU A 79 -16.12 -11.33 -4.23
N LYS A 80 -16.59 -12.20 -5.13
CA LYS A 80 -16.72 -13.63 -4.86
C LYS A 80 -15.37 -14.24 -4.52
N ARG A 81 -14.33 -13.94 -5.30
CA ARG A 81 -12.99 -14.47 -5.07
C ARG A 81 -12.41 -13.96 -3.76
N LEU A 82 -12.61 -12.70 -3.42
CA LEU A 82 -12.23 -12.14 -2.12
C LEU A 82 -12.91 -12.88 -0.96
N ALA A 83 -14.20 -13.20 -1.09
CA ALA A 83 -14.95 -13.94 -0.07
C ALA A 83 -14.41 -15.37 0.12
N GLU A 84 -14.11 -16.08 -0.97
CA GLU A 84 -13.49 -17.42 -0.93
C GLU A 84 -12.11 -17.38 -0.26
N LEU A 85 -11.30 -16.38 -0.61
CA LEU A 85 -9.98 -16.16 -0.04
C LEU A 85 -10.04 -15.86 1.45
N LYS A 86 -10.98 -15.01 1.88
CA LYS A 86 -11.26 -14.74 3.31
C LYS A 86 -11.69 -16.01 4.04
N ALA A 87 -12.61 -16.80 3.46
CA ALA A 87 -13.03 -18.09 4.01
C ALA A 87 -11.88 -19.11 4.07
N GLY A 88 -10.91 -19.02 3.14
CA GLY A 88 -9.70 -19.83 3.10
C GLY A 88 -8.58 -19.39 4.05
N GLY A 89 -8.80 -18.36 4.89
CA GLY A 89 -7.85 -17.92 5.91
C GLY A 89 -6.84 -16.86 5.44
N MET A 90 -7.12 -16.12 4.35
CA MET A 90 -6.27 -15.00 3.89
C MET A 90 -5.90 -14.04 5.03
N GLY A 91 -6.89 -13.66 5.84
CA GLY A 91 -6.78 -12.79 7.02
C GLY A 91 -5.82 -13.27 8.11
N GLU A 92 -5.50 -14.55 8.12
CA GLU A 92 -4.66 -15.25 9.10
C GLU A 92 -3.30 -15.65 8.51
N ARG A 93 -3.22 -15.83 7.19
CA ARG A 93 -2.00 -16.33 6.53
C ARG A 93 -1.14 -15.26 5.85
N GLY A 94 -1.70 -14.08 5.58
CA GLY A 94 -1.08 -13.08 4.70
C GLY A 94 0.01 -12.20 5.31
N MET A 95 -0.02 -11.93 6.62
CA MET A 95 0.97 -11.07 7.30
C MET A 95 1.05 -11.37 8.81
N GLU A 96 0.79 -12.60 9.23
CA GLU A 96 1.05 -12.97 10.63
C GLU A 96 2.56 -13.07 10.84
N LEU A 97 3.14 -11.97 11.32
CA LEU A 97 4.35 -12.04 12.12
C LEU A 97 4.08 -13.08 13.22
N ARG A 98 5.05 -13.99 13.45
CA ARG A 98 4.96 -14.96 14.56
C ARG A 98 4.42 -14.24 15.80
N ALA A 99 3.53 -14.88 16.55
CA ALA A 99 2.85 -14.23 17.69
C ALA A 99 3.82 -13.48 18.62
N SER A 100 5.02 -14.02 18.82
CA SER A 100 6.11 -13.38 19.59
C SER A 100 6.62 -12.06 18.99
N VAL A 101 6.73 -11.98 17.67
CA VAL A 101 7.14 -10.76 16.95
C VAL A 101 6.03 -9.72 16.97
N THR A 102 4.77 -10.15 16.77
CA THR A 102 3.60 -9.27 16.92
C THR A 102 3.53 -8.68 18.34
N GLN A 103 3.74 -9.50 19.36
CA GLN A 103 3.81 -9.05 20.76
C GLN A 103 4.97 -8.07 21.01
N ALA A 104 6.16 -8.35 20.48
CA ALA A 104 7.31 -7.46 20.62
C ALA A 104 7.08 -6.10 19.95
N VAL A 105 6.49 -6.07 18.75
CA VAL A 105 6.15 -4.83 18.03
C VAL A 105 5.09 -4.02 18.80
N LEU A 106 4.06 -4.68 19.34
CA LEU A 106 3.03 -4.01 20.13
C LEU A 106 3.58 -3.46 21.46
N ALA A 107 4.42 -4.23 22.15
CA ALA A 107 5.08 -3.80 23.38
C ALA A 107 5.98 -2.58 23.15
N ALA A 108 6.79 -2.61 22.08
CA ALA A 108 7.64 -1.49 21.69
C ALA A 108 6.83 -0.22 21.36
N ARG A 109 5.73 -0.35 20.60
CA ARG A 109 4.84 0.78 20.29
C ARG A 109 4.13 1.35 21.51
N ALA A 110 3.88 0.53 22.53
CA ALA A 110 3.31 0.96 23.80
C ALA A 110 4.37 1.46 24.81
N GLY A 111 5.64 1.58 24.41
CA GLY A 111 6.73 2.01 25.28
C GLY A 111 7.11 1.02 26.40
N LYS A 112 6.69 -0.25 26.27
CA LYS A 112 6.93 -1.30 27.27
C LYS A 112 8.05 -2.25 26.82
N LYS A 113 8.95 -2.60 27.74
CA LYS A 113 9.92 -3.70 27.52
C LYS A 113 9.20 -5.04 27.68
N LEU A 114 9.46 -5.97 26.77
CA LEU A 114 8.93 -7.33 26.83
C LEU A 114 9.56 -8.07 28.02
N VAL A 115 8.75 -8.61 28.92
CA VAL A 115 9.19 -9.51 30.00
C VAL A 115 8.93 -10.94 29.52
N PRO A 116 9.95 -11.81 29.37
CA PRO A 116 9.74 -13.19 28.93
C PRO A 116 8.86 -13.96 29.94
N GLY A 117 7.81 -14.63 29.46
CA GLY A 117 7.03 -15.60 30.25
C GLY A 117 5.60 -15.22 30.65
N ASN A 118 5.03 -14.11 30.14
CA ASN A 118 3.62 -13.77 30.41
C ASN A 118 2.73 -14.03 29.19
N GLU A 119 2.17 -15.25 29.13
CA GLU A 119 1.41 -15.78 27.98
C GLU A 119 -0.03 -15.22 27.87
N ASN A 120 -0.46 -14.36 28.79
CA ASN A 120 -1.85 -13.93 28.93
C ASN A 120 -2.17 -12.52 28.41
N VAL A 121 -1.55 -12.09 27.31
CA VAL A 121 -2.01 -10.87 26.61
C VAL A 121 -2.80 -11.30 25.38
N ARG A 122 -4.14 -11.29 25.50
CA ARG A 122 -5.02 -11.41 24.32
C ARG A 122 -4.63 -10.31 23.34
N PRO A 123 -4.35 -10.62 22.06
CA PRO A 123 -4.03 -9.59 21.10
C PRO A 123 -5.19 -8.62 21.05
N ILE A 124 -4.91 -7.35 21.36
CA ILE A 124 -5.82 -6.25 21.05
C ILE A 124 -6.05 -6.38 19.54
N ALA A 125 -7.26 -6.73 19.15
CA ALA A 125 -7.66 -6.77 17.76
C ALA A 125 -7.58 -5.34 17.23
N GLN A 126 -6.42 -4.92 16.76
CA GLN A 126 -6.37 -3.82 15.82
C GLN A 126 -7.24 -4.24 14.64
N PRO A 127 -8.10 -3.36 14.12
CA PRO A 127 -8.82 -3.67 12.90
C PRO A 127 -7.78 -4.09 11.88
N ARG A 128 -7.86 -5.35 11.43
CA ARG A 128 -6.97 -5.88 10.40
C ARG A 128 -7.18 -4.97 9.20
N ARG A 129 -6.18 -4.13 8.92
CA ARG A 129 -6.16 -3.32 7.70
C ARG A 129 -6.42 -4.26 6.54
N GLU A 130 -7.36 -3.88 5.68
CA GLU A 130 -7.81 -4.75 4.60
C GLU A 130 -6.59 -5.21 3.82
N GLN A 131 -6.37 -6.52 3.77
CA GLN A 131 -5.18 -7.10 3.13
C GLN A 131 -5.20 -6.94 1.61
N VAL A 132 -6.31 -6.41 1.07
CA VAL A 132 -6.52 -6.07 -0.34
C VAL A 132 -7.25 -4.73 -0.37
N ASN A 133 -6.65 -3.72 -1.01
CA ASN A 133 -7.20 -2.35 -1.01
C ASN A 133 -7.97 -2.06 -2.31
N LEU A 134 -7.57 -2.71 -3.40
CA LEU A 134 -8.14 -2.52 -4.72
C LEU A 134 -8.82 -3.82 -5.13
N VAL A 135 -10.14 -3.79 -5.24
CA VAL A 135 -10.94 -4.97 -5.56
C VAL A 135 -11.97 -4.57 -6.60
N GLY A 136 -12.05 -5.31 -7.69
CA GLY A 136 -13.07 -5.08 -8.71
C GLY A 136 -12.68 -5.60 -10.09
N GLY A 137 -13.50 -5.27 -11.08
CA GLY A 137 -13.19 -5.35 -12.50
C GLY A 137 -12.41 -4.14 -13.01
N PRO A 138 -12.04 -4.12 -14.30
CA PRO A 138 -11.16 -3.09 -14.86
C PRO A 138 -11.67 -1.66 -14.66
N ASP A 139 -12.96 -1.40 -14.85
CA ASP A 139 -13.56 -0.07 -14.66
C ASP A 139 -13.43 0.42 -13.22
N THR A 140 -13.71 -0.46 -12.27
CA THR A 140 -13.64 -0.16 -10.84
C THR A 140 -12.20 0.11 -10.41
N ILE A 141 -11.24 -0.71 -10.87
CA ILE A 141 -9.82 -0.50 -10.60
C ILE A 141 -9.34 0.82 -11.20
N VAL A 142 -9.70 1.14 -12.45
CA VAL A 142 -9.33 2.43 -13.07
C VAL A 142 -9.90 3.60 -12.28
N LYS A 143 -11.17 3.53 -11.86
CA LYS A 143 -11.80 4.56 -11.04
C LYS A 143 -11.09 4.74 -9.69
N GLN A 144 -10.75 3.65 -9.02
CA GLN A 144 -10.02 3.68 -7.75
C GLN A 144 -8.63 4.31 -7.93
N LEU A 145 -7.86 3.86 -8.92
CA LEU A 145 -6.52 4.40 -9.23
C LEU A 145 -6.56 5.88 -9.61
N LYS A 146 -7.57 6.30 -10.38
CA LYS A 146 -7.78 7.71 -10.71
C LYS A 146 -8.03 8.56 -9.46
N ALA A 147 -8.76 8.04 -8.47
CA ALA A 147 -8.97 8.75 -7.21
C ALA A 147 -7.64 9.01 -6.46
N PHE A 148 -6.73 8.04 -6.43
CA PHE A 148 -5.39 8.21 -5.85
C PHE A 148 -4.54 9.22 -6.64
N HIS A 149 -4.64 9.21 -7.97
CA HIS A 149 -3.98 10.22 -8.80
C HIS A 149 -4.51 11.63 -8.51
N ASP A 150 -5.83 11.82 -8.62
CA ASP A 150 -6.49 13.12 -8.50
C ASP A 150 -6.36 13.72 -7.09
N GLN A 151 -6.47 12.91 -6.03
CA GLN A 151 -6.56 13.39 -4.65
C GLN A 151 -5.22 13.34 -3.91
N CYS A 152 -4.29 12.47 -4.32
CA CYS A 152 -3.05 12.24 -3.58
C CYS A 152 -1.80 12.57 -4.41
N SER A 153 -1.96 13.06 -5.65
CA SER A 153 -0.87 13.36 -6.58
C SER A 153 0.05 12.16 -6.88
N VAL A 154 -0.53 10.96 -6.85
CA VAL A 154 0.19 9.71 -7.13
C VAL A 154 0.56 9.63 -8.61
N GLY A 155 1.85 9.49 -8.90
CA GLY A 155 2.34 9.18 -10.25
C GLY A 155 2.88 7.75 -10.42
N VAL A 156 3.10 7.02 -9.32
CA VAL A 156 3.59 5.63 -9.37
C VAL A 156 2.72 4.73 -8.49
N VAL A 157 2.33 3.58 -9.03
CA VAL A 157 1.61 2.54 -8.29
C VAL A 157 2.43 1.25 -8.25
N ASP A 158 2.62 0.73 -7.04
CA ASP A 158 3.26 -0.57 -6.76
C ASP A 158 2.17 -1.54 -6.30
N LEU A 159 1.88 -2.54 -7.13
CA LEU A 159 0.69 -3.40 -7.00
C LEU A 159 1.06 -4.86 -6.73
N GLY A 160 0.65 -5.36 -5.56
CA GLY A 160 0.73 -6.76 -5.18
C GLY A 160 -0.49 -7.55 -5.63
N PHE A 161 -0.32 -8.40 -6.65
CA PHE A 161 -1.37 -9.31 -7.16
C PHE A 161 -1.46 -10.65 -6.42
N GLN A 162 -0.44 -10.97 -5.62
CA GLN A 162 -0.39 -12.21 -4.85
C GLN A 162 -1.04 -12.01 -3.49
N GLN A 163 -2.00 -12.88 -3.19
CA GLN A 163 -2.53 -13.01 -1.84
C GLN A 163 -2.46 -14.46 -1.37
N ALA A 164 -2.55 -14.69 -0.05
CA ALA A 164 -2.52 -16.03 0.50
C ALA A 164 -3.74 -16.85 0.01
N GLY A 165 -3.50 -17.94 -0.71
CA GLY A 165 -4.55 -18.74 -1.35
C GLY A 165 -4.82 -18.42 -2.82
N THR A 166 -4.16 -17.41 -3.38
CA THR A 166 -4.15 -17.16 -4.84
C THR A 166 -3.06 -18.02 -5.49
N THR A 167 -3.42 -18.77 -6.53
CA THR A 167 -2.49 -19.61 -7.29
C THR A 167 -1.67 -18.78 -8.27
N HIS A 168 -0.51 -19.30 -8.71
CA HIS A 168 0.32 -18.63 -9.72
C HIS A 168 -0.47 -18.36 -11.02
N ARG A 169 -1.29 -19.31 -11.47
CA ARG A 169 -2.12 -19.15 -12.66
C ARG A 169 -3.08 -17.97 -12.54
N GLU A 170 -3.74 -17.84 -11.38
CA GLU A 170 -4.63 -16.71 -11.12
C GLU A 170 -3.88 -15.37 -11.11
N VAL A 171 -2.68 -15.32 -10.50
CA VAL A 171 -1.85 -14.12 -10.54
C VAL A 171 -1.52 -13.73 -11.99
N MET A 172 -1.10 -14.68 -12.82
CA MET A 172 -0.77 -14.41 -14.22
C MET A 172 -2.00 -13.91 -15.02
N GLN A 173 -3.18 -14.47 -14.77
CA GLN A 173 -4.43 -14.01 -15.37
C GLN A 173 -4.76 -12.56 -14.97
N GLN A 174 -4.55 -12.21 -13.69
CA GLN A 174 -4.74 -10.84 -13.23
C GLN A 174 -3.76 -9.86 -13.88
N ILE A 175 -2.48 -10.24 -14.00
CA ILE A 175 -1.45 -9.41 -14.65
C ILE A 175 -1.78 -9.19 -16.13
N GLU A 176 -2.20 -10.24 -16.83
CA GLU A 176 -2.63 -10.15 -18.23
C GLU A 176 -3.84 -9.22 -18.39
N LEU A 177 -4.86 -9.40 -17.55
CA LEU A 177 -6.06 -8.56 -17.55
C LEU A 177 -5.72 -7.10 -17.22
N PHE A 178 -4.85 -6.86 -16.24
CA PHE A 178 -4.37 -5.51 -15.90
C PHE A 178 -3.65 -4.87 -17.10
N GLY A 179 -2.74 -5.60 -17.73
CA GLY A 179 -1.97 -5.12 -18.88
C GLY A 179 -2.85 -4.78 -20.09
N ARG A 180 -3.91 -5.56 -20.31
CA ARG A 180 -4.86 -5.38 -21.43
C ARG A 180 -5.88 -4.27 -21.17
N GLU A 181 -6.50 -4.26 -19.99
CA GLU A 181 -7.71 -3.46 -19.74
C GLU A 181 -7.50 -2.25 -18.81
N VAL A 182 -6.48 -2.26 -17.95
CA VAL A 182 -6.27 -1.21 -16.94
C VAL A 182 -5.09 -0.31 -17.30
N LEU A 183 -3.93 -0.91 -17.57
CA LEU A 183 -2.68 -0.18 -17.82
C LEU A 183 -2.79 0.87 -18.96
N PRO A 184 -3.45 0.60 -20.11
CA PRO A 184 -3.60 1.61 -21.15
C PRO A 184 -4.42 2.82 -20.72
N ARG A 185 -5.40 2.62 -19.83
CA ARG A 185 -6.32 3.67 -19.37
C ARG A 185 -5.70 4.57 -18.31
N ILE A 186 -4.91 3.99 -17.41
CA ILE A 186 -4.23 4.79 -16.37
C ILE A 186 -3.07 5.61 -16.92
N LYS A 187 -2.56 5.29 -18.10
CA LYS A 187 -1.57 6.13 -18.81
C LYS A 187 -2.18 7.41 -19.39
N ALA A 188 -3.51 7.52 -19.42
CA ALA A 188 -4.21 8.67 -20.00
C ALA A 188 -4.44 9.80 -19.00
N PHE A 189 -4.08 9.61 -17.72
CA PHE A 189 -4.12 10.64 -16.68
C PHE A 189 -2.78 10.71 -15.96
#